data_AF-A0A939PRQ4-F1
#
_entry.id   AF-A0A939PRQ4-F1
#
_cell.length_a   1.000
_cell.length_b   1.000
_cell.length_c   1.000
_cell.angle_alpha   90.00
_cell.angle_beta   90.00
_cell.angle_gamma   90.00
#
_symmetry.space_group_name_H-M   'P 1'
#
loop_
_entity.id
_entity.type
_entity.pdbx_description
1 polymer ?
#
loop_
_entity_poly.entity_id
_entity_poly.type
_entity_poly.pdbx_seq_one_letter_code
_entity_poly.pdbx_strand_id
1 'polypeptide(L)'
;MGLVVAPPSPPPSPSSPKASPKGSPKAGKAKARQRRVLLPVGAAAIAVLAAGSLSGGVYAVVSGHGKADPVAKTTAEPPPTGAPTGPVTNVADSGQVAPLRRVVPPDVLAVSGGGGSIGPAQIAKIRKLGKVRDVVAVAGGAVQLQGRAVNTFAVDPSSFRSWTPPGTAKKTDLWAALAADQFVVSPTAAEQLQLAKGFQYPIVAKSMPNVMMGGSGSLGLPGIDMLVSRKTGNDMGLVPNVAIMVNAPGVDPAKLSKAVGRVLGVGANVVNLHDRKYQSPSDNGGKPGSYLDLYKQAATGCPGLSWTVLAAIGQVESDHGRNAGRSSAGALGPMQFMPATWKTYGVDGDHDGKADIMNPYDAVPAAAKYLCANGAGKGGKQLYRAIWHYNHADWYVQKVLALAKAYSTRFS
;
A
#
# COMPACT_ATOMS: atom_id res chain seq x y z
N MET A 1 7.46 -11.69 34.60
CA MET A 1 6.75 -12.77 35.33
C MET A 1 5.43 -12.22 35.86
N GLY A 2 4.31 -12.68 35.31
CA GLY A 2 2.96 -12.38 35.80
C GLY A 2 2.12 -13.63 35.60
N LEU A 3 1.57 -14.16 36.69
CA LEU A 3 0.79 -15.39 36.74
C LEU A 3 -0.58 -15.13 36.09
N VAL A 4 -0.91 -15.81 34.99
CA VAL A 4 -2.27 -15.82 34.43
C VAL A 4 -2.97 -17.05 34.99
N VAL A 5 -3.94 -16.83 35.88
CA VAL A 5 -4.79 -17.88 36.46
C VAL A 5 -5.92 -18.21 35.48
N ALA A 6 -6.12 -19.51 35.22
CA ALA A 6 -7.15 -20.01 34.31
C ALA A 6 -8.58 -19.68 34.79
N PRO A 7 -9.53 -19.36 33.89
CA PRO A 7 -10.93 -19.17 34.26
C PRO A 7 -11.66 -20.51 34.51
N PRO A 8 -12.70 -20.53 35.37
CA PRO A 8 -13.51 -21.71 35.61
C PRO A 8 -14.45 -22.04 34.43
N SER A 9 -14.81 -23.32 34.32
CA SER A 9 -15.65 -23.92 33.28
C SER A 9 -17.03 -23.25 33.13
N PRO A 10 -17.58 -23.18 31.91
CA PRO A 10 -18.93 -22.64 31.70
C PRO A 10 -20.02 -23.61 32.23
N PRO A 11 -21.18 -23.10 32.67
CA PRO A 11 -22.32 -23.92 33.07
C PRO A 11 -22.93 -24.66 31.86
N PRO A 12 -23.60 -25.82 32.08
CA PRO A 12 -24.18 -26.59 30.99
C PRO A 12 -25.33 -25.86 30.28
N SER A 13 -25.34 -25.92 28.95
CA SER A 13 -26.40 -25.36 28.11
C SER A 13 -27.75 -26.02 28.37
N PRO A 14 -28.87 -25.27 28.38
CA PRO A 14 -30.21 -25.85 28.48
C PRO A 14 -30.58 -26.61 27.21
N SER A 15 -31.25 -27.75 27.43
CA SER A 15 -31.73 -28.72 26.45
C SER A 15 -32.69 -28.14 25.41
N SER A 16 -32.42 -28.41 24.13
CA SER A 16 -33.35 -28.14 23.02
C SER A 16 -34.61 -29.02 23.11
N PRO A 17 -35.83 -28.48 22.91
CA PRO A 17 -37.01 -29.31 22.74
C PRO A 17 -37.10 -29.90 21.33
N LYS A 18 -37.59 -31.14 21.29
CA LYS A 18 -37.81 -32.04 20.15
C LYS A 18 -38.59 -31.40 18.99
N ALA A 19 -38.14 -31.71 17.77
CA ALA A 19 -38.92 -31.57 16.55
C ALA A 19 -40.05 -32.62 16.48
N SER A 20 -41.21 -32.23 15.96
CA SER A 20 -42.22 -33.14 15.40
C SER A 20 -42.56 -32.71 13.96
N PRO A 21 -42.74 -33.65 13.02
CA PRO A 21 -42.91 -33.34 11.60
C PRO A 21 -44.39 -33.27 11.22
N LYS A 22 -44.75 -32.40 10.26
CA LYS A 22 -45.70 -32.66 9.17
C LYS A 22 -46.08 -31.36 8.45
N GLY A 23 -46.14 -31.43 7.12
CA GLY A 23 -46.95 -30.53 6.30
C GLY A 23 -46.22 -29.90 5.12
N SER A 24 -45.97 -30.65 4.05
CA SER A 24 -45.80 -30.06 2.72
C SER A 24 -47.15 -29.58 2.19
N PRO A 25 -47.19 -28.44 1.47
CA PRO A 25 -47.86 -28.53 0.18
C PRO A 25 -47.19 -27.75 -0.96
N LYS A 26 -47.12 -28.45 -2.10
CA LYS A 26 -47.39 -28.04 -3.49
C LYS A 26 -46.58 -26.88 -4.10
N ALA A 27 -45.84 -27.28 -5.13
CA ALA A 27 -45.24 -26.45 -6.16
C ALA A 27 -46.28 -25.63 -6.95
N GLY A 28 -46.08 -24.32 -6.97
CA GLY A 28 -46.69 -23.39 -7.94
C GLY A 28 -45.59 -22.79 -8.81
N LYS A 29 -45.63 -23.07 -10.12
CA LYS A 29 -44.72 -22.49 -11.11
C LYS A 29 -45.02 -20.99 -11.25
N ALA A 30 -44.05 -20.13 -10.92
CA ALA A 30 -44.05 -18.72 -11.31
C ALA A 30 -42.75 -18.41 -12.07
N LYS A 31 -42.90 -18.08 -13.36
CA LYS A 31 -41.82 -17.61 -14.23
C LYS A 31 -41.32 -16.25 -13.72
N ALA A 32 -40.14 -16.21 -13.10
CA ALA A 32 -39.45 -14.96 -12.77
C ALA A 32 -38.40 -14.65 -13.84
N ARG A 33 -38.68 -13.59 -14.60
CA ARG A 33 -37.83 -12.99 -15.63
C ARG A 33 -36.57 -12.43 -14.93
N GLN A 34 -35.42 -13.09 -15.09
CA GLN A 34 -34.14 -12.56 -14.60
C GLN A 34 -33.79 -11.27 -15.35
N ARG A 35 -34.07 -10.12 -14.74
CA ARG A 35 -33.40 -8.87 -15.09
C ARG A 35 -31.96 -8.99 -14.57
N ARG A 36 -31.00 -9.19 -15.47
CA ARG A 36 -29.58 -8.96 -15.19
C ARG A 36 -29.43 -7.48 -14.84
N VAL A 37 -29.36 -7.17 -13.56
CA VAL A 37 -28.84 -5.89 -13.08
C VAL A 37 -27.33 -5.99 -13.22
N LEU A 38 -26.79 -5.49 -14.33
CA LEU A 38 -25.37 -5.12 -14.37
C LEU A 38 -25.20 -3.97 -13.37
N LEU A 39 -24.60 -4.27 -12.22
CA LEU A 39 -24.00 -3.23 -11.39
C LEU A 39 -22.83 -2.64 -12.19
N PRO A 40 -22.79 -1.32 -12.46
CA PRO A 40 -21.62 -0.72 -13.07
C PRO A 40 -20.54 -0.67 -12.00
N VAL A 41 -19.50 -1.49 -12.14
CA VAL A 41 -18.23 -1.28 -11.44
C VAL A 41 -17.56 -0.06 -12.06
N GLY A 42 -18.00 1.13 -11.63
CA GLY A 42 -17.43 2.40 -12.01
C GLY A 42 -16.21 2.73 -11.15
N ALA A 43 -15.09 2.03 -11.36
CA ALA A 43 -13.80 2.55 -10.92
C ALA A 43 -13.34 3.60 -11.93
N ALA A 44 -13.44 4.88 -11.59
CA ALA A 44 -12.85 5.95 -12.38
C ALA A 44 -11.32 5.79 -12.32
N ALA A 45 -10.75 5.10 -13.32
CA ALA A 45 -9.31 4.98 -13.50
C ALA A 45 -8.72 6.34 -13.90
N ILE A 46 -7.58 6.70 -13.32
CA ILE A 46 -6.76 7.78 -13.86
C ILE A 46 -6.14 7.24 -15.14
N ALA A 47 -6.76 7.56 -16.29
CA ALA A 47 -6.17 7.24 -17.57
C ALA A 47 -5.09 8.28 -17.88
N VAL A 48 -3.82 7.89 -17.83
CA VAL A 48 -2.73 8.69 -18.41
C VAL A 48 -2.76 8.43 -19.91
N LEU A 49 -3.73 9.04 -20.59
CA LEU A 49 -3.90 8.89 -22.03
C LEU A 49 -2.73 9.56 -22.74
N ALA A 50 -1.82 8.76 -23.28
CA ALA A 50 -0.97 9.21 -24.37
C ALA A 50 -1.86 9.29 -25.61
N ALA A 51 -1.93 10.46 -26.25
CA ALA A 51 -2.62 10.60 -27.53
C ALA A 51 -1.85 9.81 -28.60
N GLY A 52 -2.24 8.56 -28.81
CA GLY A 52 -1.68 7.66 -29.83
C GLY A 52 -2.59 6.44 -29.97
N SER A 53 -3.34 6.37 -31.08
CA SER A 53 -4.17 5.24 -31.43
C SER A 53 -3.31 3.99 -31.64
N LEU A 54 -3.32 3.06 -30.70
CA LEU A 54 -2.70 1.74 -30.84
C LEU A 54 -3.64 0.84 -31.67
N SER A 55 -3.72 1.09 -32.96
CA SER A 55 -4.32 0.16 -33.92
C SER A 55 -3.39 -1.04 -34.08
N GLY A 56 -3.83 -2.21 -33.60
CA GLY A 56 -3.11 -3.48 -33.70
C GLY A 56 -2.89 -3.88 -35.16
N GLY A 57 -1.62 -3.96 -35.57
CA GLY A 57 -1.20 -4.58 -36.82
C GLY A 57 -0.43 -5.86 -36.53
N VAL A 58 -0.93 -6.98 -37.02
CA VAL A 58 -0.23 -8.26 -37.05
C VAL A 58 0.92 -8.15 -38.05
N TYR A 59 2.17 -8.30 -37.63
CA TYR A 59 3.31 -8.39 -38.55
C TYR A 59 4.00 -9.74 -38.41
N ALA A 60 4.00 -10.48 -39.52
CA ALA A 60 4.77 -11.69 -39.71
C ALA A 60 6.28 -11.34 -39.75
N VAL A 61 7.07 -12.04 -38.95
CA VAL A 61 8.54 -11.93 -38.97
C VAL A 61 9.07 -12.76 -40.14
N VAL A 62 9.63 -12.08 -41.15
CA VAL A 62 10.53 -12.69 -42.14
C VAL A 62 11.94 -12.65 -41.57
N SER A 63 12.51 -13.83 -41.33
CA SER A 63 13.89 -14.01 -40.89
C SER A 63 14.87 -13.63 -42.01
N GLY A 64 15.74 -12.65 -41.75
CA GLY A 64 16.90 -12.34 -42.58
C GLY A 64 18.17 -12.36 -41.72
N HIS A 65 19.03 -13.36 -41.93
CA HIS A 65 20.34 -13.47 -41.32
C HIS A 65 21.31 -12.43 -41.91
N GLY A 66 21.91 -11.60 -41.07
CA GLY A 66 22.98 -10.67 -41.45
C GLY A 66 24.10 -10.67 -40.40
N LYS A 67 25.30 -11.00 -40.85
CA LYS A 67 26.53 -11.31 -40.09
C LYS A 67 27.04 -10.15 -39.21
N ALA A 68 27.64 -10.52 -38.09
CA ALA A 68 28.48 -9.68 -37.25
C ALA A 68 29.95 -9.71 -37.73
N ASP A 69 30.65 -8.58 -37.56
CA ASP A 69 32.12 -8.48 -37.57
C ASP A 69 32.60 -7.48 -36.49
N PRO A 70 33.85 -7.56 -36.00
CA PRO A 70 34.16 -7.34 -34.58
C PRO A 70 34.90 -6.04 -34.21
N VAL A 71 34.75 -5.73 -32.91
CA VAL A 71 35.51 -4.89 -31.95
C VAL A 71 36.85 -4.28 -32.41
N ALA A 72 36.94 -2.94 -32.28
CA ALA A 72 38.21 -2.20 -32.18
C ALA A 72 38.38 -1.64 -30.76
N LYS A 73 39.57 -1.89 -30.16
CA LYS A 73 40.02 -1.40 -28.86
C LYS A 73 40.37 0.09 -28.95
N THR A 74 40.00 0.87 -27.93
CA THR A 74 40.56 2.21 -27.72
C THR A 74 41.01 2.37 -26.27
N THR A 75 42.28 2.72 -26.13
CA THR A 75 43.06 2.89 -24.90
C THR A 75 42.61 4.12 -24.14
N ALA A 76 42.54 4.03 -22.81
CA ALA A 76 42.13 5.11 -21.91
C ALA A 76 43.27 6.12 -21.65
N GLU A 77 42.92 7.40 -21.57
CA GLU A 77 43.77 8.49 -21.08
C GLU A 77 43.13 9.06 -19.79
N PRO A 78 43.90 9.39 -18.72
CA PRO A 78 43.34 9.82 -17.44
C PRO A 78 43.05 11.34 -17.41
N PRO A 79 42.02 11.81 -16.68
CA PRO A 79 41.70 13.23 -16.63
C PRO A 79 42.52 14.00 -15.57
N PRO A 80 42.71 15.32 -15.73
CA PRO A 80 43.45 16.14 -14.78
C PRO A 80 42.62 16.51 -13.55
N THR A 81 43.29 16.62 -12.41
CA THR A 81 42.78 17.07 -11.12
C THR A 81 42.60 18.59 -11.07
N GLY A 82 41.41 19.05 -10.71
CA GLY A 82 41.13 20.45 -10.36
C GLY A 82 39.77 20.60 -9.68
N ALA A 83 39.76 20.99 -8.42
CA ALA A 83 38.55 21.40 -7.71
C ALA A 83 38.33 22.92 -7.88
N PRO A 84 37.06 23.36 -7.99
CA PRO A 84 36.60 24.40 -7.05
C PRO A 84 35.18 24.19 -6.51
N THR A 85 34.98 24.83 -5.37
CA THR A 85 33.85 24.88 -4.43
C THR A 85 32.59 25.57 -4.96
N GLY A 86 31.43 24.93 -4.75
CA GLY A 86 30.06 25.49 -4.86
C GLY A 86 29.02 24.38 -4.60
N PRO A 87 27.79 24.68 -4.12
CA PRO A 87 26.82 23.63 -3.79
C PRO A 87 26.27 23.02 -5.09
N VAL A 88 26.89 21.93 -5.53
CA VAL A 88 26.52 21.22 -6.75
C VAL A 88 25.35 20.25 -6.52
N THR A 89 24.31 20.46 -7.32
CA THR A 89 23.44 19.42 -7.85
C THR A 89 24.21 18.46 -8.78
N ASN A 90 23.86 17.18 -8.68
CA ASN A 90 23.79 16.14 -9.73
C ASN A 90 24.86 15.03 -9.85
N VAL A 91 24.28 13.87 -10.18
CA VAL A 91 24.74 12.64 -10.85
C VAL A 91 25.73 11.74 -10.09
N ALA A 92 25.23 10.57 -9.69
CA ALA A 92 26.06 9.38 -9.60
C ALA A 92 25.66 8.43 -10.74
N ASP A 93 26.46 8.39 -11.79
CA ASP A 93 26.48 7.39 -12.87
C ASP A 93 27.06 6.04 -12.37
N SER A 94 26.77 5.65 -11.13
CA SER A 94 27.29 4.40 -10.53
C SER A 94 26.24 3.31 -10.38
N GLY A 95 25.01 3.50 -10.90
CA GLY A 95 23.90 2.56 -10.70
C GLY A 95 23.50 2.39 -9.23
N GLN A 96 24.08 3.16 -8.30
CA GLN A 96 23.82 3.05 -6.89
C GLN A 96 22.71 4.02 -6.50
N VAL A 97 21.54 3.47 -6.14
CA VAL A 97 20.39 4.23 -5.68
C VAL A 97 20.72 4.96 -4.38
N ALA A 98 20.37 6.24 -4.30
CA ALA A 98 20.59 7.04 -3.09
C ALA A 98 19.89 6.39 -1.87
N PRO A 99 20.51 6.43 -0.67
CA PRO A 99 19.90 5.88 0.54
C PRO A 99 18.55 6.53 0.86
N LEU A 100 17.58 5.72 1.30
CA LEU A 100 16.29 6.22 1.76
C LEU A 100 16.49 7.04 3.05
N ARG A 101 16.29 8.36 2.97
CA ARG A 101 16.37 9.26 4.13
C ARG A 101 15.04 9.35 4.89
N ARG A 102 13.94 9.45 4.15
CA ARG A 102 12.57 9.55 4.68
C ARG A 102 11.57 9.08 3.64
N VAL A 103 10.36 8.72 4.09
CA VAL A 103 9.19 8.52 3.21
C VAL A 103 8.44 9.86 3.10
N VAL A 104 7.93 10.14 1.90
CA VAL A 104 7.17 11.33 1.52
C VAL A 104 5.82 10.86 0.97
N PRO A 105 4.81 10.62 1.83
CA PRO A 105 3.52 10.14 1.37
C PRO A 105 2.83 11.23 0.52
N PRO A 106 2.41 10.94 -0.72
CA PRO A 106 1.72 11.92 -1.53
C PRO A 106 0.29 12.16 -1.01
N ASP A 107 -0.14 13.41 -0.96
CA ASP A 107 -1.50 13.79 -0.58
C ASP A 107 -2.41 13.97 -1.81
N VAL A 108 -1.81 14.43 -2.91
CA VAL A 108 -2.50 14.66 -4.19
C VAL A 108 -1.65 14.14 -5.34
N LEU A 109 -2.31 13.47 -6.28
CA LEU A 109 -1.78 13.14 -7.60
C LEU A 109 -2.59 13.93 -8.64
N ALA A 110 -1.93 14.67 -9.52
CA ALA A 110 -2.60 15.36 -10.60
C ALA A 110 -1.95 15.04 -11.94
N VAL A 111 -2.77 14.78 -12.94
CA VAL A 111 -2.36 14.52 -14.33
C VAL A 111 -2.83 15.68 -15.19
N SER A 112 -1.97 16.13 -16.11
CA SER A 112 -2.30 17.16 -17.08
C SER A 112 -3.50 16.76 -17.93
N GLY A 113 -4.32 17.76 -18.27
CA GLY A 113 -5.40 17.57 -19.24
C GLY A 113 -4.86 17.47 -20.66
N GLY A 114 -5.48 16.62 -21.49
CA GLY A 114 -5.22 16.59 -22.94
C GLY A 114 -3.88 15.99 -23.37
N GLY A 115 -3.19 15.22 -22.51
CA GLY A 115 -1.97 14.49 -22.87
C GLY A 115 -0.70 15.35 -22.99
N GLY A 116 -0.75 16.62 -22.58
CA GLY A 116 0.40 17.55 -22.61
C GLY A 116 1.29 17.50 -21.36
N SER A 117 2.40 18.21 -21.36
CA SER A 117 3.28 18.33 -20.18
C SER A 117 2.83 19.45 -19.24
N ILE A 118 2.97 19.25 -17.94
CA ILE A 118 2.82 20.32 -16.93
C ILE A 118 4.02 21.26 -17.05
N GLY A 119 3.76 22.55 -17.27
CA GLY A 119 4.80 23.54 -17.51
C GLY A 119 5.64 23.85 -16.25
N PRO A 120 6.93 24.23 -16.38
CA PRO A 120 7.78 24.58 -15.25
C PRO A 120 7.19 25.69 -14.36
N ALA A 121 6.52 26.67 -14.96
CA ALA A 121 5.85 27.76 -14.23
C ALA A 121 4.68 27.24 -13.37
N GLN A 122 3.93 26.24 -13.84
CA GLN A 122 2.85 25.62 -13.06
C GLN A 122 3.43 24.82 -11.88
N ILE A 123 4.49 24.04 -12.12
CA ILE A 123 5.20 23.31 -11.06
C ILE A 123 5.72 24.29 -10.00
N ALA A 124 6.33 25.40 -10.40
CA ALA A 124 6.83 26.43 -9.49
C ALA A 124 5.69 27.09 -8.68
N LYS A 125 4.53 27.33 -9.29
CA LYS A 125 3.33 27.81 -8.59
C LYS A 125 2.82 26.80 -7.56
N ILE A 126 2.78 25.51 -7.90
CA ILE A 126 2.36 24.44 -6.98
C ILE A 126 3.31 24.37 -5.77
N ARG A 127 4.62 24.46 -5.98
CA ARG A 127 5.63 24.49 -4.89
C ARG A 127 5.43 25.67 -3.93
N LYS A 128 4.88 26.79 -4.40
CA LYS A 128 4.60 27.99 -3.59
C LYS A 128 3.26 27.96 -2.86
N LEU A 129 2.43 26.93 -3.07
CA LEU A 129 1.17 26.79 -2.34
C LEU A 129 1.45 26.58 -0.85
N GLY A 130 0.59 27.15 0.00
CA GLY A 130 0.79 27.14 1.46
C GLY A 130 0.92 25.72 2.02
N LYS A 131 1.96 25.51 2.84
CA LYS A 131 2.30 24.24 3.51
C LYS A 131 2.62 23.05 2.57
N VAL A 132 2.74 23.26 1.27
CA VAL A 132 3.36 22.28 0.38
C VAL A 132 4.84 22.15 0.76
N ARG A 133 5.29 20.91 1.01
CA ARG A 133 6.66 20.61 1.40
C ARG A 133 7.46 20.03 0.25
N ASP A 134 6.91 19.00 -0.36
CA ASP A 134 7.58 18.26 -1.43
C ASP A 134 6.67 18.19 -2.66
N VAL A 135 7.28 18.26 -3.84
CA VAL A 135 6.61 18.14 -5.14
C VAL A 135 7.52 17.38 -6.08
N VAL A 136 6.98 16.36 -6.75
CA VAL A 136 7.69 15.61 -7.81
C VAL A 136 6.82 15.59 -9.07
N ALA A 137 7.45 15.90 -10.21
CA ALA A 137 6.84 15.73 -11.52
C ALA A 137 7.45 14.49 -12.17
N VAL A 138 6.63 13.71 -12.85
CA VAL A 138 7.03 12.45 -13.50
C VAL A 138 6.57 12.41 -14.93
N ALA A 139 7.36 11.70 -15.75
CA ALA A 139 6.94 11.32 -17.08
C ALA A 139 5.99 10.12 -16.98
N GLY A 140 5.10 9.98 -17.94
CA GLY A 140 4.15 8.87 -17.93
C GLY A 140 3.32 8.70 -19.19
N GLY A 141 2.59 7.60 -19.23
CA GLY A 141 1.73 7.23 -20.34
C GLY A 141 1.20 5.80 -20.22
N ALA A 142 0.18 5.48 -21.00
CA ALA A 142 -0.25 4.12 -21.20
C ALA A 142 0.67 3.41 -22.21
N VAL A 143 1.14 2.21 -21.87
CA VAL A 143 1.86 1.30 -22.77
C VAL A 143 1.15 -0.05 -22.77
N GLN A 144 1.49 -0.94 -23.70
CA GLN A 144 0.97 -2.30 -23.73
C GLN A 144 2.03 -3.29 -23.26
N LEU A 145 1.68 -4.11 -22.28
CA LEU A 145 2.48 -5.20 -21.75
C LEU A 145 1.63 -6.46 -21.78
N GLN A 146 2.10 -7.53 -22.40
CA GLN A 146 1.33 -8.78 -22.58
C GLN A 146 -0.05 -8.53 -23.23
N GLY A 147 -0.10 -7.63 -24.22
CA GLY A 147 -1.35 -7.27 -24.93
C GLY A 147 -2.37 -6.50 -24.09
N ARG A 148 -2.01 -6.03 -22.89
CA ARG A 148 -2.88 -5.24 -22.00
C ARG A 148 -2.28 -3.86 -21.76
N ALA A 149 -3.15 -2.85 -21.75
CA ALA A 149 -2.75 -1.50 -21.41
C ALA A 149 -2.38 -1.41 -19.92
N VAL A 150 -1.21 -0.84 -19.64
CA VAL A 150 -0.68 -0.57 -18.29
C VAL A 150 -0.28 0.90 -18.19
N ASN A 151 -0.69 1.57 -17.12
CA ASN A 151 -0.30 2.95 -16.87
C ASN A 151 1.10 2.97 -16.25
N THR A 152 2.00 3.71 -16.89
CA THR A 152 3.43 3.69 -16.58
C THR A 152 3.92 5.05 -16.17
N PHE A 153 4.75 5.10 -15.12
CA PHE A 153 5.57 6.27 -14.80
C PHE A 153 7.05 6.01 -15.06
N ALA A 154 7.71 7.01 -15.62
CA ALA A 154 9.15 7.06 -15.73
C ALA A 154 9.74 7.99 -14.68
N VAL A 155 10.61 7.42 -13.85
CA VAL A 155 11.05 8.05 -12.61
C VAL A 155 12.55 7.94 -12.42
N ASP A 156 13.10 8.83 -11.59
CA ASP A 156 14.46 8.67 -11.08
C ASP A 156 14.39 7.84 -9.78
N PRO A 157 15.02 6.65 -9.70
CA PRO A 157 14.89 5.76 -8.55
C PRO A 157 15.26 6.42 -7.23
N SER A 158 16.31 7.23 -7.21
CA SER A 158 16.84 7.88 -6.01
C SER A 158 15.87 8.89 -5.40
N SER A 159 15.24 9.73 -6.23
CA SER A 159 14.28 10.74 -5.80
C SER A 159 12.87 10.16 -5.60
N PHE A 160 12.48 9.17 -6.41
CA PHE A 160 11.12 8.65 -6.41
C PHE A 160 10.85 7.63 -5.30
N ARG A 161 11.88 6.88 -4.87
CA ARG A 161 11.76 5.85 -3.83
C ARG A 161 11.02 6.31 -2.58
N SER A 162 11.25 7.55 -2.16
CA SER A 162 10.59 8.15 -1.00
C SER A 162 9.07 8.33 -1.15
N TRP A 163 8.54 8.40 -2.37
CA TRP A 163 7.12 8.63 -2.67
C TRP A 163 6.27 7.37 -2.68
N THR A 164 6.89 6.21 -2.41
CA THR A 164 6.21 4.91 -2.37
C THR A 164 5.92 4.47 -0.93
N PRO A 165 5.01 3.50 -0.72
CA PRO A 165 4.72 2.94 0.60
C PRO A 165 5.99 2.47 1.31
N PRO A 166 6.09 2.56 2.65
CA PRO A 166 7.30 2.21 3.39
C PRO A 166 7.86 0.81 3.09
N GLY A 167 6.98 -0.17 2.81
CA GLY A 167 7.39 -1.52 2.41
C GLY A 167 8.18 -1.53 1.10
N THR A 168 7.65 -0.89 0.06
CA THR A 168 8.32 -0.74 -1.24
C THR A 168 9.53 0.18 -1.16
N ALA A 169 9.40 1.29 -0.42
CA ALA A 169 10.49 2.23 -0.21
C ALA A 169 11.69 1.57 0.48
N LYS A 170 11.54 0.48 1.24
CA LYS A 170 12.69 -0.20 1.89
C LYS A 170 13.36 -1.27 1.03
N LYS A 171 12.74 -1.72 -0.07
CA LYS A 171 13.25 -2.78 -0.95
C LYS A 171 14.41 -2.30 -1.84
N THR A 172 15.63 -2.30 -1.31
CA THR A 172 16.80 -1.78 -2.04
C THR A 172 17.08 -2.54 -3.34
N ASP A 173 16.81 -3.84 -3.39
CA ASP A 173 16.91 -4.67 -4.59
C ASP A 173 15.94 -4.21 -5.70
N LEU A 174 14.71 -3.86 -5.33
CA LEU A 174 13.70 -3.37 -6.26
C LEU A 174 14.13 -2.05 -6.92
N TRP A 175 14.68 -1.12 -6.13
CA TRP A 175 15.15 0.17 -6.64
C TRP A 175 16.44 0.04 -7.44
N ALA A 176 17.34 -0.87 -7.04
CA ALA A 176 18.55 -1.17 -7.80
C ALA A 176 18.19 -1.76 -9.17
N ALA A 177 17.17 -2.62 -9.24
CA ALA A 177 16.66 -3.12 -10.51
C ALA A 177 16.14 -1.99 -11.41
N LEU A 178 15.35 -1.05 -10.85
CA LEU A 178 14.87 0.12 -11.59
C LEU A 178 16.00 1.03 -12.08
N ALA A 179 17.06 1.18 -11.29
CA ALA A 179 18.27 1.91 -11.68
C ALA A 179 19.09 1.20 -12.76
N ALA A 180 18.98 -0.13 -12.85
CA ALA A 180 19.56 -0.95 -13.92
C ALA A 180 18.62 -1.07 -15.14
N ASP A 181 17.75 -0.07 -15.36
CA ASP A 181 16.77 0.01 -16.46
C ASP A 181 15.76 -1.15 -16.54
N GLN A 182 15.61 -1.93 -15.48
CA GLN A 182 14.56 -2.96 -15.37
C GLN A 182 13.24 -2.30 -14.96
N PHE A 183 12.10 -2.84 -15.40
CA PHE A 183 10.81 -2.30 -15.00
C PHE A 183 10.31 -2.95 -13.70
N VAL A 184 9.56 -2.20 -12.91
CA VAL A 184 8.92 -2.67 -11.66
C VAL A 184 7.42 -2.51 -11.81
N VAL A 185 6.63 -3.47 -11.34
CA VAL A 185 5.16 -3.43 -11.44
C VAL A 185 4.47 -3.52 -10.07
N SER A 186 3.21 -3.09 -10.04
CA SER A 186 2.31 -3.36 -8.92
C SER A 186 2.11 -4.88 -8.76
N PRO A 187 1.82 -5.39 -7.54
CA PRO A 187 1.55 -6.81 -7.33
C PRO A 187 0.37 -7.31 -8.16
N THR A 188 -0.68 -6.51 -8.28
CA THR A 188 -1.87 -6.80 -9.09
C THR A 188 -1.52 -6.95 -10.57
N ALA A 189 -0.70 -6.05 -11.12
CA ALA A 189 -0.25 -6.16 -12.51
C ALA A 189 0.65 -7.37 -12.73
N ALA A 190 1.56 -7.67 -11.79
CA ALA A 190 2.41 -8.86 -11.86
C ALA A 190 1.57 -10.16 -11.94
N GLU A 191 0.55 -10.28 -11.08
CA GLU A 191 -0.33 -11.45 -11.04
C GLU A 191 -1.21 -11.55 -12.29
N GLN A 192 -1.92 -10.47 -12.65
CA GLN A 192 -2.87 -10.47 -13.77
C GLN A 192 -2.20 -10.65 -15.14
N LEU A 193 -0.94 -10.20 -15.26
CA LEU A 193 -0.15 -10.31 -16.48
C LEU A 193 0.82 -11.49 -16.43
N GLN A 194 0.80 -12.28 -15.35
CA GLN A 194 1.65 -13.47 -15.15
C GLN A 194 3.14 -13.17 -15.37
N LEU A 195 3.61 -12.04 -14.81
CA LEU A 195 4.99 -11.58 -14.96
C LEU A 195 5.90 -12.25 -13.94
N ALA A 196 7.10 -12.60 -14.39
CA ALA A 196 8.13 -13.24 -13.58
C ALA A 196 9.41 -12.39 -13.54
N LYS A 197 9.94 -12.20 -12.33
CA LYS A 197 11.20 -11.46 -12.12
C LYS A 197 12.34 -12.11 -12.91
N GLY A 198 13.15 -11.30 -13.57
CA GLY A 198 14.28 -11.76 -14.39
C GLY A 198 13.93 -12.12 -15.84
N PHE A 199 12.65 -12.12 -16.22
CA PHE A 199 12.25 -12.32 -17.61
C PHE A 199 12.17 -11.01 -18.37
N GLN A 200 12.53 -11.04 -19.66
CA GLN A 200 12.37 -9.92 -20.57
C GLN A 200 11.00 -9.95 -21.23
N TYR A 201 10.40 -8.77 -21.35
CA TYR A 201 9.09 -8.59 -21.94
C TYR A 201 9.13 -7.51 -23.03
N PRO A 202 8.54 -7.74 -24.21
CA PRO A 202 8.32 -6.69 -25.18
C PRO A 202 7.25 -5.74 -24.63
N ILE A 203 7.59 -4.45 -24.54
CA ILE A 203 6.65 -3.40 -24.13
C ILE A 203 6.28 -2.60 -25.35
N VAL A 204 5.02 -2.66 -25.77
CA VAL A 204 4.52 -1.91 -26.92
C VAL A 204 4.19 -0.48 -26.48
N ALA A 205 5.05 0.45 -26.87
CA ALA A 205 4.90 1.89 -26.66
C ALA A 205 5.13 2.63 -28.00
N LYS A 206 5.67 3.85 -27.98
CA LYS A 206 6.13 4.51 -29.23
C LYS A 206 7.23 3.69 -29.91
N SER A 207 8.05 3.03 -29.10
CA SER A 207 9.00 1.99 -29.49
C SER A 207 8.59 0.65 -28.87
N MET A 208 9.27 -0.44 -29.23
CA MET A 208 9.04 -1.78 -28.67
C MET A 208 10.27 -2.36 -27.97
N PRO A 209 10.73 -1.77 -26.85
CA PRO A 209 11.89 -2.28 -26.14
C PRO A 209 11.57 -3.62 -25.45
N ASN A 210 12.56 -4.50 -25.41
CA ASN A 210 12.56 -5.67 -24.54
C ASN A 210 13.20 -5.27 -23.21
N VAL A 211 12.39 -5.22 -22.15
CA VAL A 211 12.84 -4.77 -20.83
C VAL A 211 12.66 -5.90 -19.84
N MET A 212 13.65 -6.09 -18.97
CA MET A 212 13.58 -7.11 -17.93
C MET A 212 12.69 -6.66 -16.78
N MET A 213 11.87 -7.57 -16.23
CA MET A 213 11.12 -7.32 -15.01
C MET A 213 12.06 -7.43 -13.80
N GLY A 214 12.24 -6.33 -13.07
CA GLY A 214 13.09 -6.25 -11.89
C GLY A 214 12.42 -6.72 -10.60
N GLY A 215 11.10 -6.68 -10.55
CA GLY A 215 10.31 -7.20 -9.43
C GLY A 215 8.96 -6.52 -9.28
N SER A 216 8.29 -6.82 -8.17
CA SER A 216 7.01 -6.23 -7.83
C SER A 216 6.99 -5.64 -6.42
N GLY A 217 6.23 -4.57 -6.28
CA GLY A 217 6.02 -3.89 -5.02
C GLY A 217 4.87 -2.91 -5.19
N SER A 218 4.14 -2.64 -4.10
CA SER A 218 3.07 -1.66 -4.24
C SER A 218 3.63 -0.27 -4.50
N LEU A 219 3.03 0.40 -5.47
CA LEU A 219 3.44 1.72 -5.89
C LEU A 219 2.77 2.80 -5.03
N GLY A 220 1.70 2.47 -4.29
CA GLY A 220 0.93 3.42 -3.48
C GLY A 220 0.26 4.52 -4.30
N LEU A 221 0.06 4.28 -5.60
CA LEU A 221 -0.47 5.24 -6.56
C LEU A 221 -1.66 4.64 -7.30
N PRO A 222 -2.85 5.26 -7.22
CA PRO A 222 -4.04 4.70 -7.81
C PRO A 222 -3.95 4.70 -9.34
N GLY A 223 -4.21 3.54 -9.94
CA GLY A 223 -4.23 3.37 -11.39
C GLY A 223 -2.85 3.42 -12.05
N ILE A 224 -1.74 3.31 -11.30
CA ILE A 224 -0.39 3.17 -11.85
C ILE A 224 0.08 1.73 -11.64
N ASP A 225 0.50 1.10 -12.73
CA ASP A 225 0.80 -0.33 -12.77
C ASP A 225 2.28 -0.62 -12.90
N MET A 226 3.04 0.29 -13.53
CA MET A 226 4.44 0.09 -13.85
C MET A 226 5.30 1.33 -13.59
N LEU A 227 6.51 1.10 -13.08
CA LEU A 227 7.60 2.08 -13.02
C LEU A 227 8.72 1.63 -13.95
N VAL A 228 9.27 2.59 -14.68
CA VAL A 228 10.51 2.44 -15.47
C VAL A 228 11.49 3.56 -15.12
N SER A 229 12.76 3.40 -15.47
CA SER A 229 13.74 4.49 -15.35
C SER A 229 13.38 5.64 -16.29
N ARG A 230 13.91 6.85 -16.03
CA ARG A 230 13.76 7.98 -16.97
C ARG A 230 14.28 7.65 -18.37
N LYS A 231 15.40 6.91 -18.45
CA LYS A 231 16.00 6.50 -19.71
C LYS A 231 15.03 5.59 -20.49
N THR A 232 14.59 4.49 -19.88
CA THR A 232 13.63 3.57 -20.49
C THR A 232 12.31 4.28 -20.87
N GLY A 233 11.84 5.21 -20.04
CA GLY A 233 10.66 6.02 -20.34
C GLY A 233 10.81 6.92 -21.56
N ASN A 234 11.97 7.56 -21.71
CA ASN A 234 12.29 8.36 -22.91
C ASN A 234 12.35 7.48 -24.15
N ASP A 235 12.98 6.31 -24.06
CA ASP A 235 13.07 5.32 -25.14
C ASP A 235 11.66 4.86 -25.57
N MET A 236 10.74 4.67 -24.62
CA MET A 236 9.32 4.35 -24.85
C MET A 236 8.47 5.52 -25.38
N GLY A 237 9.00 6.74 -25.35
CA GLY A 237 8.27 7.96 -25.74
C GLY A 237 7.22 8.41 -24.73
N LEU A 238 7.41 8.14 -23.44
CA LEU A 238 6.52 8.64 -22.37
C LEU A 238 6.56 10.17 -22.31
N VAL A 239 5.41 10.78 -22.03
CA VAL A 239 5.28 12.24 -22.04
C VAL A 239 5.94 12.80 -20.77
N PRO A 240 6.92 13.72 -20.88
CA PRO A 240 7.58 14.30 -19.72
C PRO A 240 6.64 15.17 -18.91
N ASN A 241 6.79 15.17 -17.58
CA ASN A 241 6.01 16.00 -16.65
C ASN A 241 4.49 15.91 -16.84
N VAL A 242 3.96 14.75 -17.25
CA VAL A 242 2.51 14.56 -17.46
C VAL A 242 1.74 14.47 -16.14
N ALA A 243 2.42 14.04 -15.07
CA ALA A 243 1.83 13.92 -13.74
C ALA A 243 2.70 14.59 -12.68
N ILE A 244 2.05 15.08 -11.63
CA ILE A 244 2.67 15.71 -10.48
C ILE A 244 2.08 15.15 -9.19
N MET A 245 2.94 14.84 -8.23
CA MET A 245 2.55 14.48 -6.87
C MET A 245 2.96 15.58 -5.91
N VAL A 246 2.10 15.82 -4.93
CA VAL A 246 2.23 16.90 -3.97
C VAL A 246 2.08 16.35 -2.56
N ASN A 247 3.04 16.67 -1.70
CA ASN A 247 3.00 16.42 -0.26
C ASN A 247 2.87 17.76 0.48
N ALA A 248 1.82 17.89 1.29
CA ALA A 248 1.49 19.04 2.11
C ALA A 248 0.85 18.56 3.44
N PRO A 249 1.64 18.00 4.37
CA PRO A 249 1.12 17.42 5.60
C PRO A 249 0.41 18.48 6.45
N GLY A 250 -0.76 18.13 6.97
CA GLY A 250 -1.60 19.03 7.76
C GLY A 250 -2.39 20.04 6.93
N VAL A 251 -2.42 19.89 5.60
CA VAL A 251 -3.39 20.55 4.72
C VAL A 251 -4.52 19.58 4.43
N ASP A 252 -5.76 20.09 4.46
CA ASP A 252 -6.94 19.34 3.98
C ASP A 252 -6.73 18.91 2.52
N PRO A 253 -6.69 17.60 2.21
CA PRO A 253 -6.39 17.11 0.88
C PRO A 253 -7.40 17.53 -0.21
N ALA A 254 -8.66 17.76 0.15
CA ALA A 254 -9.67 18.25 -0.78
C ALA A 254 -9.43 19.73 -1.11
N LYS A 255 -9.02 20.55 -0.12
CA LYS A 255 -8.60 21.94 -0.37
C LYS A 255 -7.34 22.00 -1.24
N LEU A 256 -6.36 21.12 -0.95
CA LEU A 256 -5.13 21.02 -1.74
C LEU A 256 -5.44 20.64 -3.20
N SER A 257 -6.29 19.62 -3.40
CA SER A 257 -6.72 19.18 -4.74
C SER A 257 -7.34 20.34 -5.55
N LYS A 258 -8.21 21.13 -4.93
CA LYS A 258 -8.80 22.33 -5.58
C LYS A 258 -7.76 23.41 -5.89
N ALA A 259 -6.74 23.57 -5.07
CA ALA A 259 -5.66 24.55 -5.31
C ALA A 259 -4.75 24.10 -6.46
N VAL A 260 -4.36 22.82 -6.47
CA VAL A 260 -3.57 22.22 -7.55
C VAL A 260 -4.33 22.29 -8.89
N GLY A 261 -5.62 21.91 -8.89
CA GLY A 261 -6.46 21.99 -10.09
C GLY A 261 -6.56 23.42 -10.66
N ARG A 262 -6.66 24.45 -9.80
CA ARG A 262 -6.65 25.85 -10.24
C ARG A 262 -5.34 26.27 -10.92
N VAL A 263 -4.20 25.72 -10.50
CA VAL A 263 -2.90 26.01 -11.13
C VAL A 263 -2.74 25.26 -12.46
N LEU A 264 -3.23 24.02 -12.53
CA LEU A 264 -3.11 23.19 -13.73
C LEU A 264 -4.11 23.58 -14.82
N GLY A 265 -5.25 24.16 -14.46
CA GLY A 265 -6.27 24.62 -15.39
C GLY A 265 -7.32 23.56 -15.75
N VAL A 266 -8.20 23.93 -16.68
CA VAL A 266 -9.33 23.10 -17.12
C VAL A 266 -8.81 21.83 -17.81
N GLY A 267 -9.38 20.68 -17.47
CA GLY A 267 -9.02 19.39 -18.06
C GLY A 267 -8.00 18.58 -17.26
N ALA A 268 -7.31 19.18 -16.28
CA ALA A 268 -6.44 18.42 -15.38
C ALA A 268 -7.26 17.46 -14.51
N ASN A 269 -6.81 16.20 -14.44
CA ASN A 269 -7.40 15.21 -13.54
C ASN A 269 -6.65 15.25 -12.21
N VAL A 270 -7.29 15.77 -11.16
CA VAL A 270 -6.69 15.94 -9.84
C VAL A 270 -7.36 15.00 -8.85
N VAL A 271 -6.56 14.13 -8.25
CA VAL A 271 -6.98 13.08 -7.35
C VAL A 271 -6.50 13.35 -5.93
N ASN A 272 -7.46 13.34 -5.00
CA ASN A 272 -7.20 13.31 -3.57
C ASN A 272 -6.84 11.88 -3.15
N LEU A 273 -5.59 11.64 -2.76
CA LEU A 273 -5.11 10.30 -2.39
C LEU A 273 -5.62 9.85 -1.00
N HIS A 274 -6.25 10.75 -0.26
CA HIS A 274 -6.90 10.44 1.01
C HIS A 274 -8.38 10.09 0.90
N ASP A 275 -8.95 10.07 -0.32
CA ASP A 275 -10.30 9.55 -0.50
C ASP A 275 -10.30 8.04 -0.19
N ARG A 276 -11.33 7.57 0.53
CA ARG A 276 -11.49 6.16 0.94
C ARG A 276 -11.31 5.14 -0.20
N LYS A 277 -11.64 5.51 -1.43
CA LYS A 277 -11.52 4.65 -2.62
C LYS A 277 -10.08 4.48 -3.13
N TYR A 278 -9.18 5.38 -2.75
CA TYR A 278 -7.75 5.34 -3.10
C TYR A 278 -6.86 5.01 -1.89
N GLN A 279 -7.42 5.13 -0.69
CA GLN A 279 -6.93 4.43 0.48
C GLN A 279 -7.20 2.94 0.30
N SER A 280 -6.39 2.30 -0.55
CA SER A 280 -6.22 0.85 -0.48
C SER A 280 -5.77 0.52 0.94
N PRO A 281 -6.38 -0.46 1.61
CA PRO A 281 -5.87 -0.91 2.89
C PRO A 281 -4.41 -1.34 2.66
N SER A 282 -3.51 -0.77 3.44
CA SER A 282 -2.04 -0.81 3.36
C SER A 282 -1.45 -2.01 2.61
N ASP A 283 -0.42 -1.73 1.80
CA ASP A 283 0.24 -2.52 0.77
C ASP A 283 0.96 -3.82 1.16
N ASN A 284 0.46 -4.50 2.18
CA ASN A 284 0.70 -5.91 2.44
C ASN A 284 -0.59 -6.73 2.17
N GLY A 285 -1.38 -6.35 1.16
CA GLY A 285 -2.68 -7.01 0.88
C GLY A 285 -3.79 -6.59 1.84
N GLY A 286 -3.80 -5.33 2.31
CA GLY A 286 -4.72 -4.87 3.36
C GLY A 286 -4.12 -4.83 4.76
N LYS A 287 -2.88 -5.31 4.88
CA LYS A 287 -2.16 -5.47 6.14
C LYS A 287 -1.36 -4.19 6.46
N PRO A 288 -1.55 -3.57 7.63
CA PRO A 288 -0.84 -2.35 8.03
C PRO A 288 0.69 -2.55 8.14
N GLY A 289 1.46 -1.62 7.57
CA GLY A 289 2.92 -1.72 7.46
C GLY A 289 3.70 -1.56 8.78
N SER A 290 3.01 -1.29 9.88
CA SER A 290 3.56 -1.22 11.24
C SER A 290 2.52 -1.65 12.28
N TYR A 291 2.96 -2.07 13.46
CA TYR A 291 2.05 -2.33 14.58
C TYR A 291 1.21 -1.11 14.95
N LEU A 292 1.76 0.09 14.83
CA LEU A 292 1.03 1.34 15.07
C LEU A 292 -0.17 1.48 14.13
N ASP A 293 0.04 1.25 12.84
CA ASP A 293 -1.04 1.29 11.84
C ASP A 293 -2.04 0.15 12.05
N LEU A 294 -1.56 -1.01 12.50
CA LEU A 294 -2.38 -2.17 12.83
C LEU A 294 -3.30 -1.92 14.03
N TYR A 295 -2.80 -1.29 15.08
CA TYR A 295 -3.63 -0.90 16.22
C TYR A 295 -4.69 0.12 15.80
N LYS A 296 -4.31 1.10 14.96
CA LYS A 296 -5.25 2.11 14.44
C LYS A 296 -6.36 1.47 13.61
N GLN A 297 -6.00 0.57 12.69
CA GLN A 297 -6.96 -0.15 11.86
C GLN A 297 -7.86 -1.07 12.69
N ALA A 298 -7.30 -1.89 13.57
CA ALA A 298 -8.07 -2.82 14.40
C ALA A 298 -9.06 -2.11 15.33
N ALA A 299 -8.70 -0.94 15.88
CA ALA A 299 -9.59 -0.15 16.71
C ALA A 299 -10.88 0.29 15.98
N THR A 300 -10.84 0.44 14.65
CA THR A 300 -12.03 0.81 13.87
C THR A 300 -13.15 -0.24 13.94
N GLY A 301 -12.81 -1.50 14.26
CA GLY A 301 -13.77 -2.58 14.48
C GLY A 301 -14.58 -2.43 15.78
N CYS A 302 -14.20 -1.50 16.68
CA CYS A 302 -14.93 -1.23 17.91
C CYS A 302 -15.13 0.27 18.13
N PRO A 303 -16.30 0.82 17.78
CA PRO A 303 -16.60 2.23 18.00
C PRO A 303 -16.35 2.66 19.46
N GLY A 304 -15.55 3.70 19.64
CA GLY A 304 -15.18 4.25 20.95
C GLY A 304 -13.96 3.61 21.63
N LEU A 305 -13.40 2.52 21.09
CA LEU A 305 -12.12 1.98 21.55
C LEU A 305 -10.97 2.78 20.94
N SER A 306 -10.10 3.35 21.79
CA SER A 306 -8.88 4.01 21.31
C SER A 306 -7.82 2.99 20.88
N TRP A 307 -7.19 3.24 19.73
CA TRP A 307 -6.04 2.46 19.25
C TRP A 307 -4.88 2.44 20.24
N THR A 308 -4.75 3.48 21.08
CA THR A 308 -3.70 3.57 22.09
C THR A 308 -3.85 2.51 23.19
N VAL A 309 -5.07 2.01 23.44
CA VAL A 309 -5.31 0.89 24.37
C VAL A 309 -4.78 -0.41 23.78
N LEU A 310 -5.04 -0.67 22.49
CA LEU A 310 -4.50 -1.84 21.81
C LEU A 310 -2.96 -1.80 21.75
N ALA A 311 -2.39 -0.63 21.49
CA ALA A 311 -0.94 -0.44 21.51
C ALA A 311 -0.35 -0.70 22.90
N ALA A 312 -0.97 -0.17 23.96
CA ALA A 312 -0.52 -0.40 25.32
C ALA A 312 -0.57 -1.89 25.72
N ILE A 313 -1.65 -2.60 25.39
CA ILE A 313 -1.76 -4.05 25.63
C ILE A 313 -0.66 -4.78 24.85
N GLY A 314 -0.53 -4.55 23.55
CA GLY A 314 0.49 -5.23 22.75
C GLY A 314 1.92 -4.94 23.20
N GLN A 315 2.19 -3.75 23.76
CA GLN A 315 3.47 -3.46 24.40
C GLN A 315 3.68 -4.29 25.68
N VAL A 316 2.68 -4.34 26.56
CA VAL A 316 2.77 -5.06 27.84
C VAL A 316 2.89 -6.57 27.62
N GLU A 317 2.15 -7.11 26.65
CA GLU A 317 2.07 -8.55 26.40
C GLU A 317 3.34 -9.11 25.76
N SER A 318 3.86 -8.43 24.73
CA SER A 318 4.91 -9.02 23.88
C SER A 318 5.91 -7.99 23.34
N ASP A 319 5.87 -6.76 23.83
CA ASP A 319 6.65 -5.65 23.30
C ASP A 319 6.43 -5.45 21.79
N HIS A 320 5.16 -5.43 21.37
CA HIS A 320 4.71 -5.37 19.97
C HIS A 320 5.21 -6.54 19.12
N GLY A 321 5.10 -7.75 19.66
CA GLY A 321 5.47 -8.98 18.96
C GLY A 321 6.95 -9.33 18.99
N ARG A 322 7.80 -8.52 19.63
CA ARG A 322 9.23 -8.83 19.82
C ARG A 322 9.43 -10.08 20.69
N ASN A 323 8.50 -10.33 21.61
CA ASN A 323 8.48 -11.49 22.50
C ASN A 323 7.14 -12.23 22.41
N ALA A 324 6.71 -12.62 21.20
CA ALA A 324 5.41 -13.28 20.94
C ALA A 324 5.39 -14.80 21.19
N GLY A 325 6.43 -15.34 21.84
CA GLY A 325 6.56 -16.77 22.11
C GLY A 325 5.56 -17.30 23.16
N ARG A 326 5.57 -18.61 23.37
CA ARG A 326 4.72 -19.22 24.41
C ARG A 326 5.15 -18.78 25.80
N SER A 327 4.23 -18.18 26.55
CA SER A 327 4.45 -17.86 27.97
C SER A 327 4.41 -19.11 28.84
N SER A 328 4.87 -19.00 30.09
CA SER A 328 4.78 -20.09 31.09
C SER A 328 3.34 -20.51 31.39
N ALA A 329 2.37 -19.59 31.26
CA ALA A 329 0.95 -19.88 31.41
C ALA A 329 0.31 -20.47 30.13
N GLY A 330 1.07 -20.58 29.04
CA GLY A 330 0.62 -21.14 27.77
C GLY A 330 -0.05 -20.15 26.82
N ALA A 331 -0.09 -18.86 27.14
CA ALA A 331 -0.53 -17.81 26.23
C ALA A 331 0.45 -17.64 25.05
N LEU A 332 -0.07 -17.27 23.88
CA LEU A 332 0.62 -17.29 22.59
C LEU A 332 0.43 -15.99 21.81
N GLY A 333 1.43 -15.68 20.98
CA GLY A 333 1.33 -14.67 19.95
C GLY A 333 1.48 -13.23 20.47
N PRO A 334 1.40 -12.24 19.57
CA PRO A 334 1.75 -10.87 19.88
C PRO A 334 0.76 -10.16 20.83
N MET A 335 -0.43 -10.74 21.01
CA MET A 335 -1.43 -10.26 21.98
C MET A 335 -1.61 -11.23 23.16
N GLN A 336 -0.71 -12.23 23.30
CA GLN A 336 -0.68 -13.22 24.38
C GLN A 336 -2.04 -13.83 24.70
N PHE A 337 -2.72 -14.36 23.68
CA PHE A 337 -4.00 -15.03 23.87
C PHE A 337 -3.81 -16.41 24.48
N MET A 338 -4.69 -16.78 25.43
CA MET A 338 -4.88 -18.17 25.80
C MET A 338 -5.60 -18.93 24.67
N PRO A 339 -5.23 -20.19 24.37
CA PRO A 339 -5.87 -20.97 23.30
C PRO A 339 -7.41 -21.07 23.43
N ALA A 340 -7.93 -21.14 24.66
CA ALA A 340 -9.36 -21.16 24.92
C ALA A 340 -10.06 -19.84 24.53
N THR A 341 -9.44 -18.70 24.86
CA THR A 341 -9.93 -17.38 24.46
C THR A 341 -9.86 -17.22 22.94
N TRP A 342 -8.77 -17.66 22.32
CA TRP A 342 -8.61 -17.65 20.86
C TRP A 342 -9.72 -18.40 20.13
N LYS A 343 -10.14 -19.56 20.65
CA LYS A 343 -11.25 -20.33 20.08
C LYS A 343 -12.56 -19.54 19.96
N THR A 344 -12.76 -18.54 20.80
CA THR A 344 -13.98 -17.70 20.82
C THR A 344 -13.79 -16.39 20.06
N TYR A 345 -12.63 -15.75 20.23
CA TYR A 345 -12.40 -14.37 19.78
C TYR A 345 -11.43 -14.25 18.60
N GLY A 346 -10.73 -15.32 18.24
CA GLY A 346 -9.89 -15.35 17.05
C GLY A 346 -10.66 -14.92 15.81
N VAL A 347 -9.97 -14.20 14.93
CA VAL A 347 -10.49 -13.74 13.65
C VAL A 347 -9.39 -13.92 12.61
N ASP A 348 -9.79 -14.26 11.39
CA ASP A 348 -8.96 -14.11 10.20
C ASP A 348 -9.06 -12.63 9.79
N GLY A 349 -8.15 -11.82 10.35
CA GLY A 349 -8.16 -10.37 10.32
C GLY A 349 -7.53 -9.79 9.05
N ASP A 350 -6.72 -10.58 8.36
CA ASP A 350 -6.17 -10.25 7.05
C ASP A 350 -6.79 -11.01 5.87
N HIS A 351 -7.76 -11.87 6.14
CA HIS A 351 -8.55 -12.60 5.16
C HIS A 351 -7.72 -13.55 4.30
N ASP A 352 -6.68 -14.15 4.87
CA ASP A 352 -5.84 -15.17 4.21
C ASP A 352 -6.43 -16.60 4.27
N GLY A 353 -7.59 -16.75 4.91
CA GLY A 353 -8.32 -18.00 5.05
C GLY A 353 -8.03 -18.76 6.36
N LYS A 354 -7.17 -18.22 7.24
CA LYS A 354 -6.78 -18.88 8.49
C LYS A 354 -6.68 -17.88 9.65
N ALA A 355 -7.45 -18.10 10.71
CA ALA A 355 -7.25 -17.38 11.97
C ALA A 355 -6.04 -17.94 12.75
N ASP A 356 -4.88 -17.30 12.64
CA ASP A 356 -3.63 -17.72 13.28
C ASP A 356 -3.25 -16.87 14.50
N ILE A 357 -3.19 -17.48 15.69
CA ILE A 357 -2.87 -16.81 16.95
C ILE A 357 -1.49 -16.14 16.95
N MET A 358 -0.56 -16.64 16.13
CA MET A 358 0.80 -16.12 16.01
C MET A 358 0.89 -14.99 14.98
N ASN A 359 -0.11 -14.83 14.11
CA ASN A 359 -0.16 -13.79 13.11
C ASN A 359 -0.64 -12.47 13.75
N PRO A 360 0.16 -11.38 13.73
CA PRO A 360 -0.26 -10.10 14.27
C PRO A 360 -1.52 -9.55 13.60
N TYR A 361 -1.68 -9.80 12.31
CA TYR A 361 -2.82 -9.30 11.56
C TYR A 361 -4.15 -9.98 11.93
N ASP A 362 -4.09 -11.11 12.63
CA ASP A 362 -5.24 -11.79 13.23
C ASP A 362 -5.37 -11.46 14.71
N ALA A 363 -4.24 -11.50 15.43
CA ALA A 363 -4.18 -11.33 16.87
C ALA A 363 -4.60 -9.92 17.33
N VAL A 364 -4.20 -8.87 16.60
CA VAL A 364 -4.54 -7.49 16.98
C VAL A 364 -6.03 -7.20 16.74
N PRO A 365 -6.64 -7.56 15.59
CA PRO A 365 -8.10 -7.50 15.43
C PRO A 365 -8.87 -8.40 16.40
N ALA A 366 -8.36 -9.59 16.74
CA ALA A 366 -8.96 -10.45 17.76
C ALA A 366 -8.98 -9.78 19.14
N ALA A 367 -7.91 -9.07 19.52
CA ALA A 367 -7.85 -8.29 20.75
C ALA A 367 -8.85 -7.13 20.75
N ALA A 368 -9.00 -6.43 19.62
CA ALA A 368 -10.04 -5.40 19.47
C ALA A 368 -11.45 -5.98 19.63
N LYS A 369 -11.75 -7.12 18.99
CA LYS A 369 -13.02 -7.84 19.13
C LYS A 369 -13.27 -8.27 20.58
N TYR A 370 -12.27 -8.83 21.25
CA TYR A 370 -12.34 -9.25 22.65
C TYR A 370 -12.69 -8.08 23.58
N LEU A 371 -11.94 -6.98 23.48
CA LEU A 371 -12.19 -5.78 24.27
C LEU A 371 -13.57 -5.18 23.98
N CYS A 372 -13.99 -5.19 22.72
CA CYS A 372 -15.30 -4.69 22.34
C CYS A 372 -16.44 -5.50 22.95
N ALA A 373 -16.34 -6.83 22.92
CA ALA A 373 -17.31 -7.73 23.53
C ALA A 373 -17.42 -7.50 25.05
N ASN A 374 -16.33 -7.08 25.69
CA ASN A 374 -16.29 -6.73 27.11
C ASN A 374 -16.65 -5.26 27.41
N GLY A 375 -17.09 -4.50 26.40
CA GLY A 375 -17.64 -3.15 26.57
C GLY A 375 -16.63 -2.00 26.50
N ALA A 376 -15.40 -2.25 26.03
CA ALA A 376 -14.32 -1.24 26.01
C ALA A 376 -14.70 0.04 25.24
N GLY A 377 -15.48 -0.07 24.17
CA GLY A 377 -15.94 1.08 23.37
C GLY A 377 -16.82 2.09 24.12
N LYS A 378 -17.38 1.71 25.28
CA LYS A 378 -18.18 2.60 26.14
C LYS A 378 -17.32 3.53 26.99
N GLY A 379 -16.00 3.33 27.03
CA GLY A 379 -15.09 4.14 27.85
C GLY A 379 -15.30 3.98 29.36
N GLY A 380 -14.68 4.89 30.14
CA GLY A 380 -14.87 4.98 31.59
C GLY A 380 -14.71 3.66 32.35
N LYS A 381 -15.66 3.35 33.23
CA LYS A 381 -15.66 2.11 34.03
C LYS A 381 -15.73 0.84 33.17
N GLN A 382 -16.33 0.91 31.98
CA GLN A 382 -16.43 -0.25 31.09
C GLN A 382 -15.12 -0.54 30.38
N LEU A 383 -14.35 0.48 30.01
CA LEU A 383 -12.99 0.31 29.52
C LEU A 383 -12.10 -0.35 30.59
N TYR A 384 -12.19 0.12 31.84
CA TYR A 384 -11.46 -0.49 32.95
C TYR A 384 -11.80 -1.98 33.08
N ARG A 385 -13.09 -2.32 33.13
CA ARG A 385 -13.56 -3.72 33.24
C ARG A 385 -13.11 -4.57 32.06
N ALA A 386 -13.14 -4.04 30.84
CA ALA A 386 -12.72 -4.77 29.65
C ALA A 386 -11.22 -5.11 29.67
N ILE A 387 -10.37 -4.18 30.13
CA ILE A 387 -8.94 -4.44 30.30
C ILE A 387 -8.71 -5.43 31.45
N TRP A 388 -9.49 -5.33 32.53
CA TRP A 388 -9.44 -6.27 33.65
C TRP A 388 -9.82 -7.70 33.22
N HIS A 389 -10.79 -7.86 32.31
CA HIS A 389 -11.10 -9.18 31.74
C HIS A 389 -9.96 -9.74 30.89
N TYR A 390 -9.17 -8.86 30.24
CA TYR A 390 -7.98 -9.26 29.49
C TYR A 390 -6.93 -9.87 30.43
N ASN A 391 -6.70 -9.23 31.58
CA ASN A 391 -5.85 -9.73 32.66
C ASN A 391 -6.41 -9.24 34.01
N HIS A 392 -6.83 -10.19 34.86
CA HIS A 392 -7.56 -9.98 36.12
C HIS A 392 -6.70 -9.37 37.23
N ALA A 393 -6.09 -8.21 36.96
CA ALA A 393 -5.19 -7.53 37.86
C ALA A 393 -5.31 -6.02 37.70
N ASP A 394 -5.63 -5.32 38.80
CA ASP A 394 -5.81 -3.87 38.77
C ASP A 394 -4.51 -3.13 38.39
N TRP A 395 -3.36 -3.65 38.81
CA TRP A 395 -2.06 -3.11 38.42
C TRP A 395 -1.84 -3.17 36.91
N TYR A 396 -2.35 -4.22 36.24
CA TYR A 396 -2.27 -4.36 34.79
C TYR A 396 -3.13 -3.31 34.11
N VAL A 397 -4.37 -3.12 34.57
CA VAL A 397 -5.29 -2.10 34.04
C VAL A 397 -4.68 -0.71 34.15
N GLN A 398 -4.14 -0.37 35.31
CA GLN A 398 -3.47 0.93 35.54
C GLN A 398 -2.27 1.11 34.61
N LYS A 399 -1.43 0.08 34.46
CA LYS A 399 -0.27 0.11 33.54
C LYS A 399 -0.70 0.34 32.09
N VAL A 400 -1.71 -0.38 31.62
CA VAL A 400 -2.25 -0.24 30.26
C VAL A 400 -2.81 1.16 30.04
N LEU A 401 -3.62 1.69 30.96
CA LEU A 401 -4.20 3.02 30.83
C LEU A 401 -3.13 4.12 30.86
N ALA A 402 -2.10 3.98 31.70
CA ALA A 402 -0.98 4.91 31.75
C ALA A 402 -0.18 4.90 30.43
N LEU A 403 0.13 3.72 29.90
CA LEU A 403 0.79 3.58 28.60
C LEU A 403 -0.08 4.11 27.45
N ALA A 404 -1.39 3.83 27.46
CA ALA A 404 -2.31 4.33 26.45
C ALA A 404 -2.35 5.87 26.43
N LYS A 405 -2.26 6.51 27.61
CA LYS A 405 -2.12 7.96 27.73
C LYS A 405 -0.78 8.43 27.14
N ALA A 406 0.32 7.75 27.44
CA ALA A 406 1.64 8.07 26.88
C ALA A 406 1.67 7.96 25.33
N TYR A 407 1.05 6.92 24.76
CA TYR A 407 0.87 6.79 23.31
C TYR A 407 0.04 7.93 22.75
N SER A 408 -1.05 8.32 23.43
CA SER A 408 -1.88 9.44 23.00
C SER A 408 -1.06 10.73 22.93
N THR A 409 -0.26 11.04 23.94
CA THR A 409 0.58 12.26 23.96
C THR A 409 1.69 12.23 22.92
N ARG A 410 2.29 11.06 22.66
CA ARG A 410 3.42 10.94 21.72
C ARG A 410 3.00 10.98 20.25
N PHE A 411 1.75 10.59 19.95
CA PHE A 411 1.24 10.43 18.59
C PHE A 411 -0.03 11.27 18.30
N SER A 412 -0.32 12.25 19.15
CA SER A 412 -1.40 13.25 18.99
C SER A 412 -1.08 14.32 17.97
#